data_AF-A0A355FSN2-F1
#
_entry.id   AF-A0A355FSN2-F1
#
_cell.length_a   1.000
_cell.length_b   1.000
_cell.length_c   1.000
_cell.angle_alpha   90.00
_cell.angle_beta   90.00
_cell.angle_gamma   90.00
#
_symmetry.space_group_name_H-M   'P 1'
#
loop_
_entity.id
_entity.type
_entity.pdbx_description
1 polymer ?
#
loop_
_entity_poly.entity_id
_entity_poly.type
_entity_poly.pdbx_seq_one_letter_code
_entity_poly.pdbx_strand_id
1 'polypeptide(L)'
;MNIHEYQGKSILKRFGVAIQNGYVADSPEQAHEVAVQLAEETGTGWFVVKAQIHAGGRGKGTVTETGSHGVVLAKGLDEVKGKAQGILGGHLVTAQTSAQGKQVSKVLIAEDVYGPGDSEPKEIYMSVLLDRANGCNLIMYSPQGGMDIEAVAEETPELIFKESIDPTVGLQGFQARRIAFNLGLSGKAFKEMAKFVVSLYNAYVGSDATMFEINPVLKTADDR
;
A
#
# COMPACT_ATOMS: atom_id res chain seq x y z
N MET A 1 0.29 -2.02 -18.35
CA MET A 1 1.31 -1.05 -17.91
C MET A 1 1.22 -0.97 -16.40
N ASN A 2 2.35 -1.03 -15.68
CA ASN A 2 2.38 -0.85 -14.24
C ASN A 2 2.84 0.57 -13.92
N ILE A 3 2.39 1.12 -12.79
CA ILE A 3 2.79 2.43 -12.29
C ILE A 3 3.50 2.28 -10.95
N HIS A 4 4.26 3.29 -10.54
CA HIS A 4 4.95 3.28 -9.25
C HIS A 4 3.96 3.53 -8.09
N GLU A 5 4.32 3.13 -6.88
CA GLU A 5 3.49 3.31 -5.67
C GLU A 5 3.05 4.78 -5.50
N TYR A 6 3.96 5.74 -5.68
CA TYR A 6 3.61 7.16 -5.55
C TYR A 6 2.58 7.63 -6.59
N GLN A 7 2.63 7.08 -7.81
CA GLN A 7 1.68 7.41 -8.88
C GLN A 7 0.32 6.78 -8.57
N GLY A 8 0.31 5.52 -8.14
CA GLY A 8 -0.91 4.83 -7.69
C GLY A 8 -1.57 5.57 -6.53
N LYS A 9 -0.81 5.94 -5.49
CA LYS A 9 -1.29 6.77 -4.38
C LYS A 9 -1.88 8.10 -4.86
N SER A 10 -1.24 8.76 -5.82
CA SER A 10 -1.75 10.01 -6.40
C SER A 10 -3.09 9.82 -7.11
N ILE A 11 -3.28 8.71 -7.83
CA ILE A 11 -4.57 8.35 -8.44
C ILE A 11 -5.61 8.12 -7.35
N LEU A 12 -5.32 7.27 -6.37
CA LEU A 12 -6.22 6.93 -5.26
C LEU A 12 -6.68 8.17 -4.48
N LYS A 13 -5.76 9.10 -4.20
CA LYS A 13 -6.06 10.36 -3.49
C LYS A 13 -7.12 11.20 -4.21
N ARG A 14 -7.12 11.25 -5.55
CA ARG A 14 -8.11 12.02 -6.34
C ARG A 14 -9.53 11.50 -6.19
N PHE A 15 -9.69 10.22 -5.84
CA PHE A 15 -10.99 9.58 -5.59
C PHE A 15 -11.36 9.54 -4.11
N GLY A 16 -10.60 10.22 -3.25
CA GLY A 16 -10.87 10.26 -1.81
C GLY A 16 -10.59 8.93 -1.09
N VAL A 17 -9.73 8.07 -1.67
CA VAL A 17 -9.23 6.90 -0.96
C VAL A 17 -8.26 7.37 0.11
N ALA A 18 -8.46 6.92 1.35
CA ALA A 18 -7.53 7.19 2.44
C ALA A 18 -6.18 6.51 2.12
N ILE A 19 -5.11 7.30 2.11
CA ILE A 19 -3.75 6.82 1.86
C ILE A 19 -2.80 7.37 2.94
N GLN A 20 -1.73 6.63 3.19
CA GLN A 20 -0.59 7.11 3.96
C GLN A 20 0.07 8.29 3.24
N ASN A 21 0.26 9.40 3.96
CA ASN A 21 0.93 10.58 3.45
C ASN A 21 2.40 10.31 3.15
N GLY A 22 2.91 10.98 2.14
CA GLY A 22 4.31 10.87 1.75
C GLY A 22 4.63 11.60 0.47
N TYR A 23 5.91 11.83 0.28
CA TYR A 23 6.47 12.64 -0.79
C TYR A 23 7.63 11.92 -1.45
N VAL A 24 7.79 12.15 -2.75
CA VAL A 24 8.85 11.53 -3.54
C VAL A 24 10.09 12.39 -3.51
N ALA A 25 11.26 11.76 -3.41
CA ALA A 25 12.55 12.38 -3.55
C ALA A 25 13.45 11.61 -4.53
N ASP A 26 14.32 12.32 -5.24
CA ASP A 26 15.36 11.75 -6.11
C ASP A 26 16.79 12.07 -5.67
N SER A 27 16.96 12.81 -4.57
CA SER A 27 18.24 13.00 -3.91
C SER A 27 18.11 12.82 -2.39
N PRO A 28 19.20 12.45 -1.69
CA PRO A 28 19.20 12.38 -0.22
C PRO A 28 18.85 13.71 0.44
N GLU A 29 19.26 14.84 -0.15
CA GLU A 29 18.91 16.19 0.30
C GLU A 29 17.41 16.43 0.21
N GLN A 30 16.81 16.19 -0.96
CA GLN A 30 15.36 16.31 -1.14
C GLN A 30 14.59 15.35 -0.23
N ALA A 31 15.12 14.15 0.03
CA ALA A 31 14.50 13.19 0.95
C ALA A 31 14.39 13.76 2.37
N HIS A 32 15.40 14.48 2.84
CA HIS A 32 15.35 15.16 4.13
C HIS A 32 14.37 16.35 4.11
N GLU A 33 14.40 17.18 3.06
CA GLU A 33 13.47 18.32 2.92
C GLU A 33 12.00 17.88 2.98
N VAL A 34 11.63 16.85 2.21
CA VAL A 34 10.25 16.36 2.22
C VAL A 34 9.88 15.61 3.50
N ALA A 35 10.87 15.09 4.25
CA ALA A 35 10.64 14.52 5.58
C ALA A 35 10.32 15.62 6.61
N VAL A 36 11.02 16.76 6.55
CA VAL A 36 10.71 17.93 7.39
C VAL A 36 9.29 18.40 7.12
N GLN A 37 8.93 18.58 5.85
CA GLN A 37 7.57 18.95 5.46
C GLN A 37 6.53 17.96 6.00
N LEU A 38 6.79 16.65 5.85
CA LEU A 38 5.86 15.62 6.31
C LEU A 38 5.70 15.63 7.84
N ALA A 39 6.78 15.85 8.59
CA ALA A 39 6.73 15.99 10.05
C ALA A 39 5.92 17.20 10.49
N GLU A 40 6.05 18.33 9.80
CA GLU A 40 5.27 19.54 10.09
C GLU A 40 3.77 19.34 9.81
N GLU A 41 3.43 18.63 8.73
CA GLU A 41 2.05 18.40 8.31
C GLU A 41 1.33 17.34 9.15
N THR A 42 2.02 16.27 9.54
CA THR A 42 1.38 15.09 10.15
C THR A 42 1.80 14.84 11.60
N GLY A 43 2.86 15.51 12.08
CA GLY A 43 3.44 15.27 13.39
C GLY A 43 4.25 13.98 13.49
N THR A 44 4.53 13.29 12.37
CA THR A 44 5.28 12.04 12.39
C THR A 44 6.73 12.27 12.84
N GLY A 45 7.20 11.46 13.79
CA GLY A 45 8.60 11.47 14.23
C GLY A 45 9.47 10.44 13.51
N TRP A 46 8.84 9.39 12.99
CA TRP A 46 9.49 8.30 12.26
C TRP A 46 9.05 8.32 10.79
N PHE A 47 9.91 7.82 9.92
CA PHE A 47 9.69 7.84 8.47
C PHE A 47 9.97 6.48 7.86
N VAL A 48 9.22 6.13 6.83
CA VAL A 48 9.47 4.95 6.01
C VAL A 48 10.04 5.40 4.67
N VAL A 49 11.26 4.98 4.36
CA VAL A 49 11.92 5.25 3.08
C VAL A 49 11.69 4.04 2.16
N LYS A 50 10.94 4.24 1.07
CA LYS A 50 10.50 3.18 0.16
C LYS A 50 11.04 3.38 -1.26
N ALA A 51 11.89 2.46 -1.71
CA ALA A 51 12.37 2.40 -3.09
C ALA A 51 11.19 2.33 -4.09
N GLN A 52 11.24 3.15 -5.14
CA GLN A 52 10.23 3.17 -6.20
C GLN A 52 10.70 2.36 -7.41
N ILE A 53 10.31 1.08 -7.47
CA ILE A 53 10.56 0.18 -8.62
C ILE A 53 9.27 -0.59 -8.97
N HIS A 54 9.18 -1.12 -10.19
CA HIS A 54 8.09 -2.01 -10.60
C HIS A 54 8.36 -3.47 -10.23
N ALA A 55 8.47 -3.74 -8.94
CA ALA A 55 8.54 -5.08 -8.36
C ALA A 55 8.08 -5.05 -6.89
N GLY A 56 7.44 -6.14 -6.45
CA GLY A 56 7.09 -6.40 -5.05
C GLY A 56 8.29 -6.88 -4.22
N GLY A 57 8.05 -7.24 -2.95
CA GLY A 57 9.10 -7.81 -2.08
C GLY A 57 10.22 -6.84 -1.66
N ARG A 58 10.03 -5.53 -1.87
CA ARG A 58 11.05 -4.48 -1.65
C ARG A 58 11.63 -4.46 -0.23
N GLY A 59 10.82 -4.76 0.79
CA GLY A 59 11.29 -4.78 2.19
C GLY A 59 12.28 -5.91 2.50
N LYS A 60 12.17 -7.05 1.81
CA LYS A 60 13.14 -8.17 1.90
C LYS A 60 14.24 -8.08 0.84
N GLY A 61 14.12 -7.14 -0.10
CA GLY A 61 15.09 -6.95 -1.17
C GLY A 61 16.35 -6.26 -0.68
N THR A 62 17.44 -6.43 -1.42
CA THR A 62 18.77 -5.89 -1.09
C THR A 62 19.26 -5.00 -2.24
N VAL A 63 19.77 -3.82 -1.90
CA VAL A 63 20.47 -2.91 -2.81
C VAL A 63 21.90 -3.40 -2.93
N THR A 64 22.33 -3.78 -4.14
CA THR A 64 23.59 -4.52 -4.34
C THR A 64 24.84 -3.75 -3.92
N GLU A 65 24.83 -2.43 -4.06
CA GLU A 65 25.99 -1.57 -3.85
C GLU A 65 26.21 -1.23 -2.37
N THR A 66 25.14 -1.21 -1.59
CA THR A 66 25.15 -0.68 -0.22
C THR A 66 24.77 -1.72 0.83
N GLY A 67 24.16 -2.83 0.42
CA GLY A 67 23.54 -3.81 1.31
C GLY A 67 22.26 -3.31 2.01
N SER A 68 21.76 -2.12 1.66
CA SER A 68 20.50 -1.59 2.22
C SER A 68 19.30 -2.40 1.74
N HIS A 69 18.15 -2.22 2.41
CA HIS A 69 16.88 -2.78 1.95
C HIS A 69 16.04 -1.75 1.18
N GLY A 70 15.11 -2.24 0.35
CA GLY A 70 14.23 -1.38 -0.45
C GLY A 70 13.12 -0.69 0.36
N VAL A 71 12.86 -1.13 1.58
CA VAL A 71 11.98 -0.44 2.54
C VAL A 71 12.70 -0.42 3.88
N VAL A 72 12.98 0.77 4.41
CA VAL A 72 13.68 0.94 5.69
C VAL A 72 13.01 2.02 6.55
N LEU A 73 13.13 1.86 7.86
CA LEU A 73 12.65 2.81 8.85
C LEU A 73 13.77 3.79 9.21
N ALA A 74 13.43 5.08 9.29
CA ALA A 74 14.27 6.15 9.81
C ALA A 74 13.62 6.70 11.07
N LYS A 75 14.29 6.57 12.22
CA LYS A 75 13.76 6.94 13.55
C LYS A 75 14.05 8.40 13.92
N GLY A 76 13.89 9.29 12.95
CA GLY A 76 14.20 10.70 13.08
C GLY A 76 14.62 11.32 11.74
N LEU A 77 14.56 12.65 11.66
CA LEU A 77 14.93 13.41 10.46
C LEU A 77 16.42 13.26 10.10
N ASP A 78 17.26 13.05 11.11
CA ASP A 78 18.71 12.84 10.98
C ASP A 78 19.05 11.53 10.27
N GLU A 79 18.22 10.50 10.41
CA GLU A 79 18.44 9.21 9.75
C GLU A 79 18.01 9.21 8.27
N VAL A 80 17.01 10.03 7.89
CA VAL A 80 16.36 9.98 6.56
C VAL A 80 17.37 10.10 5.42
N LYS A 81 18.28 11.08 5.50
CA LYS A 81 19.28 11.33 4.46
C LYS A 81 20.17 10.10 4.23
N GLY A 82 20.68 9.51 5.31
CA GLY A 82 21.55 8.33 5.24
C GLY A 82 20.81 7.10 4.68
N LYS A 83 19.57 6.88 5.11
CA LYS A 83 18.73 5.79 4.59
C LYS A 83 18.42 5.97 3.09
N ALA A 84 18.11 7.18 2.66
CA ALA A 84 17.87 7.49 1.25
C ALA A 84 19.13 7.31 0.40
N GLN A 85 20.29 7.75 0.88
CA GLN A 85 21.58 7.56 0.21
C GLN A 85 21.94 6.08 0.04
N GLY A 86 21.56 5.23 0.99
CA GLY A 86 21.74 3.78 0.88
C GLY A 86 20.89 3.12 -0.21
N ILE A 87 19.89 3.81 -0.76
CA ILE A 87 18.93 3.24 -1.72
C ILE A 87 19.05 3.89 -3.10
N LEU A 88 19.09 5.23 -3.15
CA LEU A 88 19.09 5.99 -4.39
C LEU A 88 20.32 5.70 -5.25
N GLY A 89 20.10 5.49 -6.55
CA GLY A 89 21.14 5.20 -7.54
C GLY A 89 21.57 3.73 -7.60
N GLY A 90 21.32 2.94 -6.56
CA GLY A 90 21.67 1.51 -6.52
C GLY A 90 20.65 0.59 -7.21
N HIS A 91 20.99 -0.68 -7.32
CA HIS A 91 20.15 -1.73 -7.91
C HIS A 91 19.51 -2.60 -6.83
N LEU A 92 18.18 -2.52 -6.73
CA LEU A 92 17.40 -3.30 -5.77
C LEU A 92 17.04 -4.67 -6.37
N VAL A 93 17.52 -5.73 -5.75
CA VAL A 93 17.17 -7.12 -6.05
C VAL A 93 16.10 -7.59 -5.07
N THR A 94 15.02 -8.18 -5.58
CA THR A 94 13.92 -8.77 -4.83
C THR A 94 13.62 -10.17 -5.39
N ALA A 95 12.72 -10.92 -4.74
CA ALA A 95 12.22 -12.20 -5.28
C ALA A 95 11.53 -12.05 -6.65
N GLN A 96 11.09 -10.84 -7.02
CA GLN A 96 10.37 -10.56 -8.27
C GLN A 96 11.23 -9.82 -9.32
N THR A 97 12.55 -9.69 -9.10
CA THR A 97 13.48 -9.09 -10.09
C THR A 97 14.48 -10.13 -10.60
N SER A 98 15.16 -9.83 -11.71
CA SER A 98 16.35 -10.59 -12.09
C SER A 98 17.50 -10.36 -11.10
N ALA A 99 18.57 -11.15 -11.22
CA ALA A 99 19.79 -11.00 -10.42
C ALA A 99 20.48 -9.63 -10.58
N GLN A 100 20.22 -8.92 -11.69
CA GLN A 100 20.71 -7.55 -11.92
C GLN A 100 19.93 -6.49 -11.12
N GLY A 101 18.75 -6.86 -10.60
CA GLY A 101 17.88 -5.93 -9.87
C GLY A 101 17.26 -4.85 -10.77
N LYS A 102 16.70 -3.84 -10.11
CA LYS A 102 16.17 -2.63 -10.76
C LYS A 102 16.82 -1.40 -10.14
N GLN A 103 17.33 -0.51 -10.99
CA GLN A 103 17.88 0.76 -10.53
C GLN A 103 16.80 1.59 -9.82
N VAL A 104 17.13 2.12 -8.65
CA VAL A 104 16.24 2.96 -7.85
C VAL A 104 16.56 4.43 -8.10
N SER A 105 15.79 5.09 -8.96
CA SER A 105 15.97 6.53 -9.24
C SER A 105 15.21 7.45 -8.29
N LYS A 106 14.23 6.92 -7.54
CA LYS A 106 13.37 7.69 -6.63
C LYS A 106 13.02 6.87 -5.39
N VAL A 107 12.85 7.57 -4.28
CA VAL A 107 12.31 7.02 -3.03
C VAL A 107 11.04 7.77 -2.63
N LEU A 108 10.10 7.07 -2.01
CA LEU A 108 8.95 7.66 -1.34
C LEU A 108 9.26 7.73 0.15
N ILE A 109 9.25 8.94 0.70
CA ILE A 109 9.34 9.20 2.13
C ILE A 109 7.91 9.29 2.66
N ALA A 110 7.54 8.36 3.54
CA ALA A 110 6.18 8.27 4.06
C ALA A 110 6.15 8.32 5.59
N GLU A 111 5.03 8.76 6.15
CA GLU A 111 4.82 8.84 7.59
C GLU A 111 4.76 7.45 8.21
N ASP A 112 5.14 7.31 9.48
CA ASP A 112 4.89 6.06 10.20
C ASP A 112 3.42 5.99 10.63
N VAL A 113 2.76 4.87 10.31
CA VAL A 113 1.35 4.61 10.59
C VAL A 113 1.15 3.43 11.54
N TYR A 114 2.25 2.83 12.02
CA TYR A 114 2.25 1.73 13.01
C TYR A 114 2.43 2.23 14.45
N GLY A 115 2.24 3.54 14.68
CA GLY A 115 2.33 4.13 16.00
C GLY A 115 1.36 3.48 17.01
N PRO A 116 1.64 3.59 18.32
CA PRO A 116 0.78 3.06 19.37
C PRO A 116 -0.57 3.80 19.40
N GLY A 117 -1.62 3.11 19.85
CA GLY A 117 -2.96 3.69 20.01
C GLY A 117 -3.89 2.75 20.76
N ASP A 118 -5.19 3.05 20.72
CA ASP A 118 -6.21 2.37 21.51
C ASP A 118 -6.51 0.94 21.06
N SER A 119 -6.06 0.57 19.86
CA SER A 119 -6.34 -0.72 19.25
C SER A 119 -5.13 -1.28 18.51
N GLU A 120 -5.07 -2.61 18.37
CA GLU A 120 -4.00 -3.26 17.61
C GLU A 120 -4.14 -2.92 16.11
N PRO A 121 -3.06 -2.49 15.44
CA PRO A 121 -3.04 -2.35 13.99
C PRO A 121 -3.32 -3.69 13.30
N LYS A 122 -4.01 -3.66 12.16
CA LYS A 122 -4.26 -4.86 11.36
C LYS A 122 -3.88 -4.62 9.90
N GLU A 123 -3.16 -5.57 9.32
CA GLU A 123 -2.83 -5.58 7.90
C GLU A 123 -3.84 -6.44 7.15
N ILE A 124 -4.46 -5.85 6.13
CA ILE A 124 -5.52 -6.46 5.33
C ILE A 124 -5.05 -6.51 3.88
N TYR A 125 -5.43 -7.56 3.15
CA TYR A 125 -5.27 -7.62 1.70
C TYR A 125 -6.56 -7.17 1.01
N MET A 126 -6.46 -6.33 -0.02
CA MET A 126 -7.59 -6.00 -0.88
C MET A 126 -7.17 -5.78 -2.33
N SER A 127 -7.91 -6.39 -3.26
CA SER A 127 -7.71 -6.26 -4.70
C SER A 127 -9.04 -6.04 -5.42
N VAL A 128 -9.01 -5.23 -6.49
CA VAL A 128 -10.12 -5.03 -7.42
C VAL A 128 -9.63 -5.41 -8.81
N LEU A 129 -10.31 -6.34 -9.47
CA LEU A 129 -9.91 -6.87 -10.77
C LEU A 129 -11.12 -7.33 -11.59
N LEU A 130 -10.93 -7.51 -12.90
CA LEU A 130 -11.93 -8.08 -13.78
C LEU A 130 -11.92 -9.61 -13.67
N ASP A 131 -13.01 -10.20 -13.19
CA ASP A 131 -13.27 -11.62 -13.32
C ASP A 131 -13.78 -11.91 -14.74
N ARG A 132 -12.87 -12.38 -15.59
CA ARG A 132 -13.15 -12.68 -17.00
C ARG A 132 -14.11 -13.84 -17.18
N ALA A 133 -14.16 -14.79 -16.24
CA ALA A 133 -15.05 -15.94 -16.36
C ALA A 133 -16.51 -15.52 -16.18
N ASN A 134 -16.77 -14.61 -15.26
CA ASN A 134 -18.11 -14.09 -14.98
C ASN A 134 -18.43 -12.77 -15.68
N GLY A 135 -17.45 -12.15 -16.36
CA GLY A 135 -17.63 -10.91 -17.10
C GLY A 135 -17.97 -9.71 -16.21
N CYS A 136 -17.49 -9.72 -14.96
CA CYS A 136 -17.82 -8.70 -13.97
C CYS A 136 -16.61 -8.33 -13.11
N ASN A 137 -16.67 -7.17 -12.47
CA ASN A 137 -15.61 -6.76 -11.54
C ASN A 137 -15.73 -7.57 -10.24
N LEU A 138 -14.59 -7.90 -9.66
CA LEU A 138 -14.46 -8.66 -8.43
C LEU A 138 -13.65 -7.85 -7.42
N ILE A 139 -14.12 -7.78 -6.18
CA ILE A 139 -13.30 -7.35 -5.04
C ILE A 139 -12.88 -8.61 -4.29
N MET A 140 -11.57 -8.88 -4.25
CA MET A 140 -10.97 -9.96 -3.49
C MET A 140 -10.31 -9.38 -2.24
N TYR A 141 -10.53 -9.97 -1.07
CA TYR A 141 -10.01 -9.43 0.19
C TYR A 141 -9.78 -10.54 1.22
N SER A 142 -8.85 -10.29 2.14
CA SER A 142 -8.48 -11.22 3.20
C SER A 142 -8.02 -10.47 4.46
N PRO A 143 -8.33 -10.96 5.68
CA PRO A 143 -7.75 -10.42 6.90
C PRO A 143 -6.24 -10.71 7.03
N GLN A 144 -5.64 -11.49 6.13
CA GLN A 144 -4.20 -11.78 6.06
C GLN A 144 -3.53 -10.84 5.04
N GLY A 145 -3.23 -9.61 5.45
CA GLY A 145 -2.39 -8.67 4.70
C GLY A 145 -0.90 -8.80 5.01
N GLY A 146 -0.07 -8.12 4.23
CA GLY A 146 1.39 -8.05 4.45
C GLY A 146 2.18 -9.25 3.94
N MET A 147 1.49 -10.27 3.43
CA MET A 147 2.07 -11.50 2.89
C MET A 147 1.62 -11.77 1.45
N ASP A 148 2.20 -12.81 0.85
CA ASP A 148 1.89 -13.22 -0.52
C ASP A 148 0.49 -13.82 -0.59
N ILE A 149 -0.37 -13.30 -1.46
CA ILE A 149 -1.78 -13.71 -1.49
C ILE A 149 -1.94 -15.11 -2.06
N GLU A 150 -1.01 -15.53 -2.92
CA GLU A 150 -0.88 -16.88 -3.46
C GLU A 150 -0.66 -17.90 -2.34
N ALA A 151 0.20 -17.59 -1.37
CA ALA A 151 0.41 -18.45 -0.20
C ALA A 151 -0.87 -18.58 0.65
N VAL A 152 -1.61 -17.47 0.85
CA VAL A 152 -2.92 -17.52 1.53
C VAL A 152 -3.91 -18.40 0.74
N ALA A 153 -3.90 -18.33 -0.60
CA ALA A 153 -4.78 -19.13 -1.44
C ALA A 153 -4.47 -20.63 -1.40
N GLU A 154 -3.23 -21.01 -1.17
CA GLU A 154 -2.81 -22.42 -1.04
C GLU A 154 -3.00 -22.96 0.39
N GLU A 155 -2.62 -22.17 1.40
CA GLU A 155 -2.56 -22.63 2.80
C GLU A 155 -3.85 -22.40 3.58
N THR A 156 -4.52 -21.26 3.35
CA THR A 156 -5.73 -20.83 4.08
C THR A 156 -6.78 -20.22 3.13
N PRO A 157 -7.23 -20.96 2.09
CA PRO A 157 -8.13 -20.44 1.06
C PRO A 157 -9.46 -19.90 1.61
N GLU A 158 -9.90 -20.39 2.78
CA GLU A 158 -11.11 -19.92 3.47
C GLU A 158 -11.01 -18.47 3.97
N LEU A 159 -9.80 -17.92 4.07
CA LEU A 159 -9.57 -16.52 4.43
C LEU A 159 -9.62 -15.58 3.22
N ILE A 160 -9.75 -16.12 2.00
CA ILE A 160 -9.93 -15.32 0.79
C ILE A 160 -11.41 -15.18 0.47
N PHE A 161 -11.90 -13.97 0.64
CA PHE A 161 -13.28 -13.61 0.32
C PHE A 161 -13.35 -12.93 -1.04
N LYS A 162 -14.51 -13.08 -1.67
CA LYS A 162 -14.79 -12.62 -3.03
C LYS A 162 -16.15 -11.92 -3.06
N GLU A 163 -16.17 -10.72 -3.64
CA GLU A 163 -17.38 -9.91 -3.78
C GLU A 163 -17.54 -9.50 -5.24
N SER A 164 -18.44 -10.19 -5.96
CA SER A 164 -18.71 -9.91 -7.36
C SER A 164 -19.63 -8.69 -7.50
N ILE A 165 -19.33 -7.82 -8.46
CA ILE A 165 -20.04 -6.57 -8.66
C ILE A 165 -20.80 -6.63 -9.99
N ASP A 166 -22.12 -6.54 -9.92
CA ASP A 166 -22.96 -6.48 -11.11
C ASP A 166 -22.60 -5.25 -11.96
N PRO A 167 -22.33 -5.41 -13.27
CA PRO A 167 -21.86 -4.32 -14.11
C PRO A 167 -22.93 -3.25 -14.40
N THR A 168 -24.21 -3.58 -14.23
CA THR A 168 -25.35 -2.67 -14.44
C THR A 168 -25.62 -1.85 -13.19
N VAL A 169 -25.57 -2.50 -12.03
CA VAL A 169 -25.95 -1.91 -10.74
C VAL A 169 -24.75 -1.25 -10.04
N GLY A 170 -23.54 -1.75 -10.28
CA GLY A 170 -22.31 -1.30 -9.62
C GLY A 170 -22.24 -1.71 -8.14
N LEU A 171 -21.16 -1.30 -7.47
CA LEU A 171 -20.93 -1.64 -6.06
C LEU A 171 -22.04 -1.07 -5.17
N GLN A 172 -22.69 -1.94 -4.41
CA GLN A 172 -23.75 -1.55 -3.50
C GLN A 172 -23.26 -1.39 -2.05
N GLY A 173 -23.89 -0.48 -1.30
CA GLY A 173 -23.48 -0.18 0.08
C GLY A 173 -23.54 -1.39 1.03
N PHE A 174 -24.41 -2.37 0.79
CA PHE A 174 -24.44 -3.60 1.60
C PHE A 174 -23.21 -4.48 1.35
N GLN A 175 -22.65 -4.46 0.13
CA GLN A 175 -21.45 -5.21 -0.23
C GLN A 175 -20.25 -4.64 0.52
N ALA A 176 -20.07 -3.31 0.51
CA ALA A 176 -19.00 -2.66 1.27
C ALA A 176 -19.08 -2.95 2.78
N ARG A 177 -20.29 -2.98 3.35
CA ARG A 177 -20.51 -3.40 4.75
C ARG A 177 -20.20 -4.87 5.00
N ARG A 178 -20.54 -5.75 4.05
CA ARG A 178 -20.22 -7.19 4.13
C ARG A 178 -18.71 -7.43 4.10
N ILE A 179 -17.99 -6.70 3.25
CA ILE A 179 -16.51 -6.73 3.21
C ILE A 179 -15.95 -6.35 4.57
N ALA A 180 -16.35 -5.20 5.12
CA ALA A 180 -15.88 -4.75 6.44
C ALA A 180 -16.22 -5.75 7.57
N PHE A 181 -17.40 -6.38 7.52
CA PHE A 181 -17.81 -7.41 8.48
C PHE A 181 -16.95 -8.67 8.39
N ASN A 182 -16.73 -9.18 7.19
CA ASN A 182 -15.92 -10.39 6.93
C ASN A 182 -14.44 -10.20 7.31
N LEU A 183 -13.94 -8.95 7.24
CA LEU A 183 -12.62 -8.57 7.75
C LEU A 183 -12.55 -8.49 9.29
N GLY A 184 -13.65 -8.77 9.99
CA GLY A 184 -13.72 -8.72 11.45
C GLY A 184 -13.57 -7.30 12.02
N LEU A 185 -13.95 -6.28 11.25
CA LEU A 185 -13.90 -4.88 11.68
C LEU A 185 -15.21 -4.47 12.36
N SER A 186 -15.10 -3.57 13.34
CA SER A 186 -16.24 -3.03 14.08
C SER A 186 -16.08 -1.52 14.32
N GLY A 187 -17.09 -0.88 14.89
CA GLY A 187 -17.00 0.52 15.33
C GLY A 187 -16.58 1.50 14.24
N LYS A 188 -15.50 2.26 14.52
CA LYS A 188 -14.95 3.26 13.60
C LYS A 188 -14.27 2.60 12.38
N ALA A 189 -13.43 1.58 12.61
CA ALA A 189 -12.73 0.86 11.55
C ALA A 189 -13.70 0.24 10.52
N PHE A 190 -14.85 -0.27 10.97
CA PHE A 190 -15.90 -0.77 10.06
C PHE A 190 -16.44 0.33 9.13
N LYS A 191 -16.72 1.52 9.68
CA LYS A 191 -17.25 2.66 8.91
C LYS A 191 -16.21 3.19 7.93
N GLU A 192 -14.94 3.27 8.35
CA GLU A 192 -13.84 3.70 7.49
C GLU A 192 -13.57 2.69 6.37
N MET A 193 -13.55 1.39 6.66
CA MET A 193 -13.39 0.36 5.63
C MET A 193 -14.54 0.38 4.61
N ALA A 194 -15.80 0.55 5.05
CA ALA A 194 -16.92 0.66 4.13
C ALA A 194 -16.79 1.86 3.18
N LYS A 195 -16.29 3.01 3.67
CA LYS A 195 -15.97 4.17 2.81
C LYS A 195 -14.78 3.88 1.89
N PHE A 196 -13.73 3.28 2.42
CA PHE A 196 -12.51 2.93 1.69
C PHE A 196 -12.82 2.04 0.49
N VAL A 197 -13.61 0.97 0.67
CA VAL A 197 -14.03 0.07 -0.41
C VAL A 197 -14.75 0.83 -1.53
N VAL A 198 -15.69 1.72 -1.16
CA VAL A 198 -16.44 2.51 -2.15
C VAL A 198 -15.52 3.43 -2.93
N SER A 199 -14.64 4.18 -2.24
CA SER A 199 -13.66 5.05 -2.90
C SER A 199 -12.68 4.26 -3.78
N LEU A 200 -12.22 3.09 -3.33
CA LEU A 200 -11.30 2.23 -4.06
C LEU A 200 -11.94 1.69 -5.35
N TYR A 201 -13.18 1.23 -5.28
CA TYR A 201 -13.92 0.76 -6.45
C TYR A 201 -14.21 1.89 -7.45
N ASN A 202 -14.60 3.07 -6.95
CA ASN A 202 -14.78 4.26 -7.80
C ASN A 202 -13.47 4.66 -8.48
N ALA A 203 -12.34 4.56 -7.78
CA ALA A 203 -11.03 4.81 -8.35
C ALA A 203 -10.66 3.78 -9.41
N TYR A 204 -10.97 2.50 -9.20
CA TYR A 204 -10.72 1.43 -10.18
C TYR A 204 -11.47 1.70 -11.48
N VAL A 205 -12.78 1.92 -11.39
CA VAL A 205 -13.64 2.20 -12.55
C VAL A 205 -13.27 3.53 -13.21
N GLY A 206 -13.11 4.60 -12.43
CA GLY A 206 -12.85 5.95 -12.95
C GLY A 206 -11.46 6.17 -13.52
N SER A 207 -10.54 5.21 -13.37
CA SER A 207 -9.18 5.28 -13.91
C SER A 207 -8.91 4.29 -15.05
N ASP A 208 -9.93 3.52 -15.46
CA ASP A 208 -9.81 2.43 -16.44
C ASP A 208 -8.69 1.43 -16.07
N ALA A 209 -8.53 1.16 -14.77
CA ALA A 209 -7.52 0.23 -14.29
C ALA A 209 -7.93 -1.21 -14.59
N THR A 210 -6.95 -2.07 -14.89
CA THR A 210 -7.19 -3.51 -15.04
C THR A 210 -7.16 -4.23 -13.70
N MET A 211 -6.36 -3.74 -12.75
CA MET A 211 -6.20 -4.31 -11.41
C MET A 211 -5.72 -3.24 -10.43
N PHE A 212 -6.31 -3.20 -9.25
CA PHE A 212 -5.72 -2.63 -8.05
C PHE A 212 -5.39 -3.74 -7.08
N GLU A 213 -4.19 -3.70 -6.50
CA GLU A 213 -3.80 -4.55 -5.39
C GLU A 213 -3.20 -3.67 -4.31
N ILE A 214 -3.85 -3.67 -3.14
CA ILE A 214 -3.42 -2.93 -1.96
C ILE A 214 -3.01 -3.94 -0.91
N ASN A 215 -1.71 -4.07 -0.72
CA ASN A 215 -1.13 -5.03 0.22
C ASN A 215 0.04 -4.39 0.99
N PRO A 216 -0.15 -3.99 2.27
CA PRO A 216 -1.40 -4.05 3.04
C PRO A 216 -2.30 -2.81 2.84
N VAL A 217 -3.60 -2.99 3.02
CA VAL A 217 -4.51 -1.98 3.59
C VAL A 217 -4.31 -2.02 5.11
N LEU A 218 -3.91 -0.91 5.71
CA LEU A 218 -3.64 -0.85 7.14
C LEU A 218 -4.86 -0.27 7.87
N LYS A 219 -5.38 -1.02 8.84
CA LYS A 219 -6.18 -0.45 9.94
C LYS A 219 -5.21 0.06 11.00
N THR A 220 -5.18 1.36 11.23
CA THR A 220 -4.28 1.97 12.22
C THR A 220 -4.76 1.76 13.66
N ALA A 221 -3.92 2.12 14.62
CA ALA A 221 -4.22 1.99 16.05
C ALA A 221 -5.34 2.93 16.54
N ASP A 222 -5.67 3.97 15.77
CA ASP A 222 -6.81 4.86 16.00
C ASP A 222 -8.05 4.49 15.16
N ASP A 223 -8.12 3.26 14.64
CA ASP A 223 -9.24 2.71 13.87
C ASP A 223 -9.57 3.48 12.58
N ARG A 224 -8.55 4.01 11.88
CA ARG A 224 -8.69 4.57 10.53
C ARG A 224 -8.36 3.55 9.45
#